data_AF-A0A351V9W4-F1
#
_entry.id   AF-A0A351V9W4-F1
#
_cell.length_a   1.000
_cell.length_b   1.000
_cell.length_c   1.000
_cell.angle_alpha   90.00
_cell.angle_beta   90.00
_cell.angle_gamma   90.00
#
_symmetry.space_group_name_H-M   'P 1'
#
loop_
_entity.id
_entity.type
_entity.pdbx_description
1 polymer ?
#
loop_
_entity_poly.entity_id
_entity_poly.type
_entity_poly.pdbx_seq_one_letter_code
_entity_poly.pdbx_strand_id
1 'polypeptide(L)'
;LNGFYDGDYYAALIIPENFTQSIAGITSGDLSGGTITYYENEKKNAIATKITSKAQSAVETQINQTVFRTLTKIVSEIGDALKNVEEQGSLYVTALSALEETEKDIKHYMASLDAIKYTMDSARSSIRTLNKLSQKMVTDLQKDLTLLSDSPLQISGIQTVNIRLNDYSDVLKKGSNSIKQSKTLLKELKNTIGDMKKEIAGAGDSETLQNIFSVLENQPEKIGDYFASLVNLKTERVYKTENYGSGMASFYTVLAIWVGALILVSIIHTQVKTPPSEKPYKVYEEFFGRYAIFFLIGQIQTLICVAGNLFFLEIQCLHPFLFWLASAASSFIFTLLIYTLVFVLGNVGEALAVVIMVIQVAGTGGTFPKEVLPMIYQKVYQFLPFPYCMTALRECVSGMYGKDYLISLLQLAPFAVFSILLGLLLKKPFDGLNKRVEKSKEKSGLMV
;
A
#
# COMPACT_ATOMS: atom_id res chain seq x y z
N LEU A 1 11.45 -12.00 11.23
CA LEU A 1 10.05 -11.97 10.76
C LEU A 1 9.05 -11.50 11.83
N ASN A 2 9.31 -11.66 13.14
CA ASN A 2 8.35 -11.26 14.18
C ASN A 2 7.85 -9.81 14.06
N GLY A 3 8.72 -8.81 13.90
CA GLY A 3 8.30 -7.41 13.69
C GLY A 3 7.48 -7.18 12.41
N PHE A 4 7.51 -8.10 11.45
CA PHE A 4 6.67 -8.01 10.25
C PHE A 4 5.24 -8.51 10.51
N TYR A 5 5.09 -9.57 11.29
CA TYR A 5 3.78 -10.06 11.75
C TYR A 5 3.15 -9.14 12.81
N ASP A 6 3.98 -8.48 13.63
CA ASP A 6 3.63 -7.43 14.59
C ASP A 6 3.24 -6.11 13.92
N GLY A 7 3.45 -6.00 12.60
CA GLY A 7 3.12 -4.80 11.86
C GLY A 7 4.05 -3.61 12.15
N ASP A 8 5.30 -3.83 12.58
CA ASP A 8 6.33 -2.79 12.60
C ASP A 8 6.79 -2.44 11.18
N TYR A 9 6.88 -3.45 10.31
CA TYR A 9 7.36 -3.30 8.93
C TYR A 9 6.22 -3.48 7.91
N TYR A 10 6.24 -2.69 6.83
CA TYR A 10 5.28 -2.81 5.71
C TYR A 10 5.67 -3.91 4.72
N ALA A 11 6.98 -4.11 4.53
CA ALA A 11 7.54 -5.12 3.65
C ALA A 11 8.88 -5.60 4.19
N ALA A 12 9.28 -6.82 3.83
CA ALA A 12 10.62 -7.34 4.10
C ALA A 12 11.14 -8.08 2.88
N LEU A 13 12.45 -7.96 2.62
CA LEU A 13 13.12 -8.68 1.54
C LEU A 13 14.14 -9.62 2.18
N ILE A 14 13.94 -10.93 2.01
CA ILE A 14 14.78 -11.96 2.60
C ILE A 14 15.60 -12.61 1.50
N ILE A 15 16.91 -12.46 1.60
CA ILE A 15 17.90 -13.15 0.78
C ILE A 15 18.31 -14.41 1.55
N PRO A 16 18.11 -15.61 1.01
CA PRO A 16 18.47 -16.85 1.69
C PRO A 16 19.99 -17.05 1.70
N GLU A 17 20.50 -17.81 2.67
CA GLU A 17 21.96 -18.03 2.84
C GLU A 17 22.60 -18.71 1.62
N ASN A 18 21.85 -19.57 0.92
CA ASN A 18 22.29 -20.25 -0.29
C ASN A 18 22.16 -19.40 -1.56
N PHE A 19 21.80 -18.12 -1.46
CA PHE A 19 21.57 -17.25 -2.62
C PHE A 19 22.78 -17.20 -3.55
N THR A 20 23.96 -16.91 -3.02
CA THR A 20 25.20 -16.83 -3.82
C THR A 20 25.56 -18.17 -4.44
N GLN A 21 25.36 -19.27 -3.71
CA GLN A 21 25.64 -20.62 -4.20
C GLN A 21 24.72 -21.00 -5.36
N SER A 22 23.43 -20.65 -5.29
CA SER A 22 22.44 -20.94 -6.33
C SER A 22 22.69 -20.12 -7.61
N ILE A 23 23.26 -18.91 -7.46
CA ILE A 23 23.71 -18.06 -8.58
C ILE A 23 25.05 -18.55 -9.16
N ALA A 24 25.96 -19.06 -8.33
CA ALA A 24 27.23 -19.63 -8.78
C ALA A 24 27.07 -21.02 -9.40
N GLY A 25 25.91 -21.66 -9.20
CA GLY A 25 25.58 -23.01 -9.64
C GLY A 25 25.79 -23.28 -11.14
N ILE A 26 25.77 -22.23 -11.98
CA ILE A 26 26.09 -22.32 -13.41
C ILE A 26 27.48 -22.94 -13.68
N THR A 27 28.44 -22.74 -12.79
CA THR A 27 29.80 -23.32 -12.91
C THR A 27 29.83 -24.83 -12.64
N SER A 28 28.80 -25.34 -11.96
CA SER A 28 28.61 -26.75 -11.61
C SER A 28 27.42 -27.41 -12.33
N GLY A 29 26.76 -26.71 -13.26
CA GLY A 29 25.60 -27.19 -14.01
C GLY A 29 24.24 -27.08 -13.29
N ASP A 30 24.18 -26.42 -12.13
CA ASP A 30 22.93 -26.11 -11.42
C ASP A 30 22.35 -24.77 -11.91
N LEU A 31 21.22 -24.84 -12.61
CA LEU A 31 20.53 -23.69 -13.23
C LEU A 31 19.30 -23.24 -12.42
N SER A 32 19.28 -23.47 -11.10
CA SER A 32 18.15 -23.09 -10.24
C SER A 32 17.98 -21.58 -10.02
N GLY A 33 19.06 -20.80 -10.15
CA GLY A 33 19.04 -19.34 -9.97
C GLY A 33 18.82 -18.91 -8.51
N GLY A 34 18.95 -17.61 -8.23
CA GLY A 34 18.79 -17.09 -6.86
C GLY A 34 17.33 -16.78 -6.56
N THR A 35 16.77 -17.28 -5.46
CA THR A 35 15.41 -16.89 -5.03
C THR A 35 15.47 -15.87 -3.90
N ILE A 36 14.74 -14.76 -4.04
CA ILE A 36 14.55 -13.77 -2.98
C ILE A 36 13.07 -13.78 -2.58
N THR A 37 12.80 -13.82 -1.28
CA THR A 37 11.42 -13.77 -0.78
C THR A 37 11.06 -12.35 -0.35
N TYR A 38 10.07 -11.76 -1.00
CA TYR A 38 9.48 -10.47 -0.66
C TYR A 38 8.20 -10.70 0.14
N TYR A 39 8.19 -10.23 1.38
CA TYR A 39 7.03 -10.25 2.27
C TYR A 39 6.31 -8.91 2.20
N GLU A 40 4.98 -8.95 2.09
CA GLU A 40 4.11 -7.76 2.05
C GLU A 40 2.97 -7.84 3.08
N ASN A 41 2.84 -6.81 3.92
CA ASN A 41 1.81 -6.76 4.97
C ASN A 41 0.64 -5.89 4.49
N GLU A 42 -0.40 -6.54 3.95
CA GLU A 42 -1.56 -5.83 3.38
C GLU A 42 -2.48 -5.25 4.48
N LYS A 43 -2.48 -5.81 5.70
CA LYS A 43 -3.24 -5.31 6.87
C LYS A 43 -2.80 -3.92 7.30
N LYS A 44 -1.49 -3.63 7.26
CA LYS A 44 -0.95 -2.39 7.83
C LYS A 44 -1.41 -1.15 7.07
N ASN A 45 -1.34 -1.17 5.74
CA ASN A 45 -1.86 -0.10 4.87
C ASN A 45 -1.91 -0.55 3.40
N ALA A 46 -3.07 -0.38 2.74
CA ALA A 46 -3.28 -0.80 1.35
C ALA A 46 -2.54 0.03 0.29
N ILE A 47 -2.10 1.26 0.61
CA ILE A 47 -1.28 2.10 -0.27
C ILE A 47 0.20 1.78 -0.11
N ALA A 48 0.66 1.44 1.11
CA ALA A 48 2.04 1.06 1.37
C ALA A 48 2.50 -0.06 0.44
N THR A 49 1.66 -1.07 0.22
CA THR A 49 1.92 -2.21 -0.67
C THR A 49 2.26 -1.76 -2.10
N LYS A 50 1.56 -0.74 -2.61
CA LYS A 50 1.84 -0.15 -3.93
C LYS A 50 3.15 0.62 -3.98
N ILE A 51 3.60 1.16 -2.85
CA ILE A 51 4.88 1.86 -2.72
C ILE A 51 6.01 0.83 -2.61
N THR A 52 5.86 -0.15 -1.72
CA THR A 52 6.86 -1.19 -1.47
C THR A 52 7.02 -2.12 -2.67
N SER A 53 5.97 -2.39 -3.45
CA SER A 53 6.07 -3.14 -4.71
C SER A 53 6.90 -2.42 -5.77
N LYS A 54 6.93 -1.08 -5.78
CA LYS A 54 7.83 -0.33 -6.67
C LYS A 54 9.29 -0.44 -6.23
N ALA A 55 9.53 -0.38 -4.92
CA ALA A 55 10.86 -0.57 -4.35
C ALA A 55 11.36 -2.00 -4.62
N GLN A 56 10.49 -3.00 -4.47
CA GLN A 56 10.72 -4.39 -4.80
C GLN A 56 11.21 -4.55 -6.25
N SER A 57 10.49 -4.03 -7.25
CA SER A 57 10.90 -4.12 -8.65
C SER A 57 12.23 -3.41 -8.92
N ALA A 58 12.52 -2.30 -8.23
CA ALA A 58 13.78 -1.59 -8.37
C ALA A 58 14.96 -2.42 -7.81
N VAL A 59 14.77 -3.06 -6.65
CA VAL A 59 15.76 -3.96 -6.04
C VAL A 59 16.00 -5.17 -6.92
N GLU A 60 14.94 -5.84 -7.39
CA GLU A 60 15.04 -6.96 -8.33
C GLU A 60 15.82 -6.59 -9.59
N THR A 61 15.53 -5.43 -10.19
CA THR A 61 16.26 -4.92 -11.36
C THR A 61 17.75 -4.71 -11.05
N GLN A 62 18.06 -4.09 -9.90
CA GLN A 62 19.44 -3.81 -9.50
C GLN A 62 20.23 -5.08 -9.23
N ILE A 63 19.63 -6.06 -8.56
CA ILE A 63 20.27 -7.34 -8.26
C ILE A 63 20.52 -8.09 -9.57
N ASN A 64 19.54 -8.20 -10.46
CA ASN A 64 19.71 -8.85 -11.76
C ASN A 64 20.87 -8.21 -12.57
N GLN A 65 20.97 -6.89 -12.60
CA GLN A 65 22.10 -6.19 -13.26
C GLN A 65 23.45 -6.49 -12.60
N THR A 66 23.49 -6.57 -11.27
CA THR A 66 24.73 -6.81 -10.52
C THR A 66 25.21 -8.25 -10.69
N VAL A 67 24.28 -9.21 -10.61
CA VAL A 67 24.55 -10.64 -10.86
C VAL A 67 25.04 -10.83 -12.28
N PHE A 68 24.36 -10.26 -13.27
CA PHE A 68 24.77 -10.36 -14.67
C PHE A 68 26.20 -9.85 -14.88
N ARG A 69 26.53 -8.63 -14.40
CA ARG A 69 27.89 -8.08 -14.51
C ARG A 69 28.95 -8.95 -13.81
N THR A 70 28.61 -9.54 -12.67
CA THR A 70 29.54 -10.39 -11.91
C THR A 70 29.80 -11.70 -12.66
N LEU A 71 28.76 -12.31 -13.23
CA LEU A 71 28.90 -13.50 -14.09
C LEU A 71 29.74 -13.20 -15.33
N THR A 72 29.47 -12.09 -16.02
CA THR A 72 30.28 -11.66 -17.19
C THR A 72 31.74 -11.46 -16.82
N LYS A 73 32.02 -10.87 -15.64
CA LYS A 73 33.38 -10.66 -15.17
C LYS A 73 34.10 -11.96 -14.85
N ILE A 74 33.43 -12.91 -14.18
CA ILE A 74 34.00 -14.24 -13.87
C ILE A 74 34.30 -15.00 -15.17
N VAL A 75 33.37 -14.98 -16.14
CA VAL A 75 33.58 -15.60 -17.46
C VAL A 75 34.77 -14.98 -18.19
N SER A 76 34.92 -13.66 -18.15
CA SER A 76 36.07 -12.95 -18.74
C SER A 76 37.39 -13.27 -18.03
N GLU A 77 37.41 -13.35 -16.69
CA GLU A 77 38.61 -13.70 -15.92
C GLU A 77 39.03 -15.16 -16.14
N ILE A 78 38.06 -16.08 -16.31
CA ILE A 78 38.32 -17.46 -16.73
C ILE A 78 38.91 -17.49 -18.15
N GLY A 79 38.34 -16.72 -19.08
CA GLY A 79 38.86 -16.60 -20.45
C GLY A 79 40.30 -16.06 -20.50
N ASP A 80 40.63 -15.10 -19.65
CA ASP A 80 42.00 -14.58 -19.48
C ASP A 80 42.97 -15.63 -18.89
N ALA A 81 42.53 -16.42 -17.91
CA ALA A 81 43.35 -17.44 -17.26
C ALA A 81 43.68 -18.64 -18.18
N LEU A 82 42.83 -18.89 -19.18
CA LEU A 82 42.95 -20.01 -20.11
C LEU A 82 43.87 -19.72 -21.31
N LYS A 83 44.33 -18.48 -21.49
CA LYS A 83 45.27 -18.05 -22.57
C LYS A 83 46.64 -18.75 -22.55
N ASN A 84 46.94 -19.60 -21.57
CA ASN A 84 48.27 -20.20 -21.34
C ASN A 84 48.35 -21.72 -21.53
N VAL A 85 47.34 -22.37 -22.11
CA VAL A 85 47.33 -23.83 -22.31
C VAL A 85 47.40 -24.12 -23.80
N GLU A 86 48.48 -24.78 -24.25
CA GLU A 86 48.70 -25.16 -25.64
C GLU A 86 48.10 -26.53 -26.00
N GLU A 87 47.61 -26.61 -27.24
CA GLU A 87 47.35 -27.77 -28.11
C GLU A 87 45.96 -28.48 -28.17
N GLN A 88 45.77 -29.11 -29.35
CA GLN A 88 44.57 -29.29 -30.18
C GLN A 88 43.60 -30.42 -29.78
N GLY A 89 42.30 -30.26 -30.09
CA GLY A 89 41.32 -31.35 -30.09
C GLY A 89 39.95 -31.00 -30.70
N SER A 90 39.18 -32.02 -31.13
CA SER A 90 37.85 -31.92 -31.80
C SER A 90 36.76 -31.18 -31.01
N LEU A 91 36.98 -30.97 -29.71
CA LEU A 91 36.14 -30.15 -28.84
C LEU A 91 36.14 -28.67 -29.26
N TYR A 92 37.26 -28.17 -29.80
CA TYR A 92 37.43 -26.80 -30.26
C TYR A 92 36.42 -26.43 -31.36
N VAL A 93 36.28 -27.30 -32.36
CA VAL A 93 35.36 -27.09 -33.49
C VAL A 93 33.91 -27.14 -33.03
N THR A 94 33.59 -28.01 -32.08
CA THR A 94 32.25 -28.17 -31.52
C THR A 94 31.85 -26.93 -30.69
N ALA A 95 32.74 -26.46 -29.82
CA ALA A 95 32.55 -25.25 -29.01
C ALA A 95 32.40 -23.98 -29.87
N LEU A 96 33.23 -23.82 -30.91
CA LEU A 96 33.12 -22.70 -31.84
C LEU A 96 31.79 -22.73 -32.60
N SER A 97 31.36 -23.92 -33.05
CA SER A 97 30.08 -24.10 -33.75
C SER A 97 28.90 -23.77 -32.85
N ALA A 98 28.90 -24.24 -31.59
CA ALA A 98 27.86 -23.93 -30.61
C ALA A 98 27.79 -22.43 -30.25
N LEU A 99 28.93 -21.75 -30.12
CA LEU A 99 28.97 -20.30 -29.90
C LEU A 99 28.47 -19.51 -31.12
N GLU A 100 28.72 -20.02 -32.32
CA GLU A 100 28.27 -19.45 -33.58
C GLU A 100 26.75 -19.58 -33.77
N GLU A 101 26.21 -20.73 -33.38
CA GLU A 101 24.77 -20.99 -33.33
C GLU A 101 24.09 -20.14 -32.25
N THR A 102 24.68 -20.03 -31.06
CA THR A 102 24.20 -19.14 -29.99
C THR A 102 24.22 -17.66 -30.42
N GLU A 103 25.24 -17.20 -31.15
CA GLU A 103 25.29 -15.83 -31.67
C GLU A 103 24.16 -15.58 -32.70
N LYS A 104 23.81 -16.60 -33.50
CA LYS A 104 22.71 -16.55 -34.45
C LYS A 104 21.36 -16.49 -33.74
N ASP A 105 21.18 -17.28 -32.69
CA ASP A 105 19.97 -17.27 -31.86
C ASP A 105 19.80 -15.94 -31.13
N ILE A 106 20.87 -15.38 -30.56
CA ILE A 106 20.84 -14.04 -29.95
C ILE A 106 20.42 -12.98 -30.98
N LYS A 107 20.92 -13.04 -32.22
CA LYS A 107 20.46 -12.13 -33.30
C LYS A 107 18.97 -12.31 -33.59
N HIS A 108 18.47 -13.55 -33.62
CA HIS A 108 17.06 -13.85 -33.84
C HIS A 108 16.17 -13.33 -32.68
N TYR A 109 16.59 -13.52 -31.43
CA TYR A 109 15.89 -12.98 -30.26
C TYR A 109 15.92 -11.45 -30.24
N MET A 110 17.04 -10.80 -30.58
CA MET A 110 17.11 -9.35 -30.70
C MET A 110 16.13 -8.80 -31.75
N ALA A 111 16.00 -9.49 -32.90
CA ALA A 111 15.03 -9.12 -33.94
C ALA A 111 13.58 -9.31 -33.46
N SER A 112 13.31 -10.39 -32.73
CA SER A 112 11.99 -10.66 -32.12
C SER A 112 11.63 -9.61 -31.07
N LEU A 113 12.58 -9.19 -30.23
CA LEU A 113 12.40 -8.11 -29.27
C LEU A 113 12.16 -6.75 -29.95
N ASP A 114 12.80 -6.49 -31.09
CA ASP A 114 12.52 -5.29 -31.88
C ASP A 114 11.10 -5.29 -32.44
N ALA A 115 10.61 -6.44 -32.93
CA ALA A 115 9.23 -6.60 -33.37
C ALA A 115 8.23 -6.38 -32.23
N ILE A 116 8.47 -6.99 -31.06
CA ILE A 116 7.61 -6.81 -29.87
C ILE A 116 7.64 -5.34 -29.41
N LYS A 117 8.81 -4.71 -29.38
CA LYS A 117 8.94 -3.29 -29.02
C LYS A 117 8.16 -2.40 -29.98
N TYR A 118 8.28 -2.64 -31.28
CA TYR A 118 7.54 -1.89 -32.29
C TYR A 118 6.02 -2.02 -32.08
N THR A 119 5.53 -3.23 -31.81
CA THR A 119 4.12 -3.48 -31.49
C THR A 119 3.70 -2.80 -30.19
N MET A 120 4.54 -2.79 -29.14
CA MET A 120 4.26 -2.06 -27.89
C MET A 120 4.22 -0.54 -28.09
N ASP A 121 5.16 0.02 -28.85
CA ASP A 121 5.20 1.45 -29.15
C ASP A 121 3.98 1.87 -29.98
N SER A 122 3.56 1.02 -30.93
CA SER A 122 2.31 1.18 -31.70
C SER A 122 1.07 1.12 -30.80
N ALA A 123 0.93 0.10 -29.96
CA ALA A 123 -0.17 -0.01 -28.99
C ALA A 123 -0.23 1.21 -28.06
N ARG A 124 0.93 1.69 -27.60
CA ARG A 124 1.02 2.89 -26.77
C ARG A 124 0.59 4.15 -27.53
N SER A 125 0.93 4.26 -28.81
CA SER A 125 0.46 5.35 -29.67
C SER A 125 -1.06 5.32 -29.80
N SER A 126 -1.63 4.14 -30.06
CA SER A 126 -3.08 3.94 -30.15
C SER A 126 -3.80 4.30 -28.85
N ILE A 127 -3.28 3.90 -27.69
CA ILE A 127 -3.82 4.28 -26.37
C ILE A 127 -3.75 5.80 -26.14
N ARG A 128 -2.65 6.46 -26.53
CA ARG A 128 -2.56 7.93 -26.44
C ARG A 128 -3.60 8.61 -27.34
N THR A 129 -3.81 8.10 -28.54
CA THR A 129 -4.82 8.61 -29.47
C THR A 129 -6.23 8.41 -28.91
N LEU A 130 -6.53 7.23 -28.37
CA LEU A 130 -7.79 6.94 -27.68
C LEU A 130 -8.02 7.87 -26.48
N ASN A 131 -6.99 8.14 -25.68
CA ASN A 131 -7.09 9.04 -24.53
C ASN A 131 -7.38 10.49 -24.98
N LYS A 132 -6.70 10.97 -26.04
CA LYS A 132 -7.01 12.27 -26.65
C LYS A 132 -8.44 12.35 -27.19
N LEU A 133 -8.91 11.30 -27.86
CA LEU A 133 -10.26 11.23 -28.41
C LEU A 133 -11.31 11.21 -27.28
N SER A 134 -11.07 10.43 -26.23
CA SER A 134 -11.89 10.39 -25.00
C SER A 134 -12.00 11.77 -24.36
N GLN A 135 -10.86 12.44 -24.13
CA GLN A 135 -10.84 13.80 -23.56
C GLN A 135 -11.59 14.81 -24.43
N LYS A 136 -11.40 14.74 -25.76
CA LYS A 136 -12.13 15.60 -26.69
C LYS A 136 -13.64 15.35 -26.63
N MET A 137 -14.06 14.09 -26.62
CA MET A 137 -15.46 13.69 -26.51
C MET A 137 -16.10 14.16 -25.20
N VAL A 138 -15.38 14.08 -24.07
CA VAL A 138 -15.83 14.66 -22.78
C VAL A 138 -16.03 16.15 -22.90
N THR A 139 -15.06 16.85 -23.49
CA THR A 139 -15.08 18.31 -23.60
C THR A 139 -16.21 18.77 -24.52
N ASP A 140 -16.40 18.10 -25.65
CA ASP A 140 -17.47 18.37 -26.61
C ASP A 140 -18.84 18.06 -25.98
N LEU A 141 -19.00 16.93 -25.28
CA LEU A 141 -20.22 16.59 -24.56
C LEU A 141 -20.53 17.57 -23.43
N GLN A 142 -19.54 17.98 -22.64
CA GLN A 142 -19.71 19.00 -21.61
C GLN A 142 -20.16 20.33 -22.22
N LYS A 143 -19.55 20.73 -23.34
CA LYS A 143 -19.92 21.95 -24.07
C LYS A 143 -21.36 21.88 -24.56
N ASP A 144 -21.76 20.79 -25.22
CA ASP A 144 -23.13 20.60 -25.71
C ASP A 144 -24.13 20.54 -24.55
N LEU A 145 -23.80 19.90 -23.42
CA LEU A 145 -24.66 19.87 -22.24
C LEU A 145 -24.80 21.24 -21.57
N THR A 146 -23.74 22.05 -21.54
CA THR A 146 -23.81 23.42 -21.02
C THR A 146 -24.62 24.35 -21.91
N LEU A 147 -24.70 24.07 -23.22
CA LEU A 147 -25.59 24.77 -24.15
C LEU A 147 -27.06 24.36 -23.95
N LEU A 148 -27.32 23.16 -23.41
CA LEU A 148 -28.65 22.60 -23.20
C LEU A 148 -29.17 22.73 -21.76
N SER A 149 -28.29 22.93 -20.78
CA SER A 149 -28.63 23.06 -19.37
C SER A 149 -27.64 24.01 -18.68
N ASP A 150 -28.15 25.02 -17.95
CA ASP A 150 -27.37 26.02 -17.19
C ASP A 150 -26.60 25.43 -15.99
N SER A 151 -26.34 24.11 -15.96
CA SER A 151 -25.65 23.43 -14.86
C SER A 151 -24.64 22.41 -15.38
N PRO A 152 -23.36 22.52 -14.99
CA PRO A 152 -22.33 21.55 -15.39
C PRO A 152 -22.52 20.23 -14.63
N LEU A 153 -23.04 19.20 -15.30
CA LEU A 153 -23.06 17.83 -14.79
C LEU A 153 -21.65 17.21 -14.88
N GLN A 154 -21.14 16.69 -13.77
CA GLN A 154 -19.87 15.95 -13.73
C GLN A 154 -20.06 14.52 -14.27
N ILE A 155 -19.36 14.18 -15.35
CA ILE A 155 -19.40 12.84 -15.96
C ILE A 155 -18.29 11.96 -15.32
N SER A 156 -18.56 11.42 -14.13
CA SER A 156 -17.63 10.59 -13.35
C SER A 156 -17.21 9.29 -14.05
N GLY A 157 -18.07 8.73 -14.92
CA GLY A 157 -17.78 7.50 -15.67
C GLY A 157 -16.57 7.63 -16.62
N ILE A 158 -16.37 8.79 -17.25
CA ILE A 158 -15.27 8.98 -18.20
C ILE A 158 -13.93 9.24 -17.50
N GLN A 159 -13.94 9.80 -16.29
CA GLN A 159 -12.73 9.91 -15.45
C GLN A 159 -12.15 8.52 -15.15
N THR A 160 -13.01 7.52 -14.89
CA THR A 160 -12.59 6.14 -14.64
C THR A 160 -11.94 5.50 -15.88
N VAL A 161 -12.45 5.78 -17.08
CA VAL A 161 -11.86 5.33 -18.36
C VAL A 161 -10.48 5.96 -18.59
N ASN A 162 -10.34 7.27 -18.33
CA ASN A 162 -9.06 7.96 -18.46
C ASN A 162 -8.00 7.45 -17.47
N ILE A 163 -8.40 7.12 -16.23
CA ILE A 163 -7.51 6.51 -15.23
C ILE A 163 -7.01 5.14 -15.74
N ARG A 164 -7.91 4.26 -16.20
CA ARG A 164 -7.54 2.93 -16.71
C ARG A 164 -6.67 3.00 -17.98
N LEU A 165 -6.93 3.93 -18.89
CA LEU A 165 -6.10 4.14 -20.09
C LEU A 165 -4.68 4.62 -19.74
N ASN A 166 -4.56 5.47 -18.72
CA ASN A 166 -3.26 5.88 -18.19
C ASN A 166 -2.51 4.70 -17.56
N ASP A 167 -3.20 3.86 -16.80
CA ASP A 167 -2.62 2.64 -16.22
C ASP A 167 -2.06 1.71 -17.32
N TYR A 168 -2.82 1.48 -18.40
CA TYR A 168 -2.35 0.68 -19.54
C TYR A 168 -1.16 1.33 -20.27
N SER A 169 -1.18 2.65 -20.47
CA SER A 169 -0.05 3.38 -21.06
C SER A 169 1.21 3.25 -20.20
N ASP A 170 1.08 3.27 -18.88
CA ASP A 170 2.19 3.08 -17.94
C ASP A 170 2.72 1.64 -17.95
N VAL A 171 1.84 0.64 -18.01
CA VAL A 171 2.23 -0.77 -18.16
C VAL A 171 3.00 -0.99 -19.46
N LEU A 172 2.51 -0.45 -20.59
CA LEU A 172 3.22 -0.55 -21.88
C LEU A 172 4.56 0.19 -21.88
N LYS A 173 4.65 1.34 -21.20
CA LYS A 173 5.92 2.07 -21.03
C LYS A 173 6.92 1.25 -20.21
N LYS A 174 6.47 0.59 -19.14
CA LYS A 174 7.31 -0.32 -18.34
C LYS A 174 7.77 -1.50 -19.19
N GLY A 175 6.86 -2.17 -19.92
CA GLY A 175 7.20 -3.27 -20.83
C GLY A 175 8.23 -2.87 -21.89
N SER A 176 8.05 -1.72 -22.55
CA SER A 176 9.00 -1.20 -23.54
C SER A 176 10.39 -0.91 -22.93
N ASN A 177 10.45 -0.40 -21.70
CA ASN A 177 11.71 -0.21 -20.98
C ASN A 177 12.37 -1.54 -20.60
N SER A 178 11.61 -2.55 -20.14
CA SER A 178 12.12 -3.89 -19.84
C SER A 178 12.65 -4.59 -21.09
N ILE A 179 11.98 -4.44 -22.25
CA ILE A 179 12.48 -4.95 -23.54
C ILE A 179 13.78 -4.24 -23.93
N LYS A 180 13.86 -2.92 -23.73
CA LYS A 180 15.10 -2.16 -23.99
C LYS A 180 16.25 -2.67 -23.12
N GLN A 181 16.01 -2.93 -21.84
CA GLN A 181 17.01 -3.50 -20.93
C GLN A 181 17.42 -4.91 -21.36
N SER A 182 16.45 -5.77 -21.69
CA SER A 182 16.71 -7.13 -22.20
C SER A 182 17.55 -7.12 -23.47
N LYS A 183 17.30 -6.17 -24.38
CA LYS A 183 18.11 -5.98 -25.59
C LYS A 183 19.54 -5.53 -25.27
N THR A 184 19.72 -4.66 -24.28
CA THR A 184 21.06 -4.25 -23.82
C THR A 184 21.82 -5.46 -23.26
N LEU A 185 21.18 -6.27 -22.41
CA LEU A 185 21.78 -7.50 -21.87
C LEU A 185 22.14 -8.50 -22.96
N LEU A 186 21.27 -8.73 -23.95
CA LEU A 186 21.58 -9.59 -25.10
C LEU A 186 22.73 -9.05 -25.94
N LYS A 187 22.88 -7.73 -26.06
CA LYS A 187 24.01 -7.10 -26.77
C LYS A 187 25.31 -7.28 -25.99
N GLU A 188 25.28 -7.14 -24.67
CA GLU A 188 26.42 -7.39 -23.79
C GLU A 188 26.82 -8.88 -23.82
N LEU A 189 25.83 -9.79 -23.79
CA LEU A 189 26.04 -11.23 -23.95
C LEU A 189 26.66 -11.56 -25.32
N LYS A 190 26.15 -10.98 -26.41
CA LYS A 190 26.73 -11.14 -27.75
C LYS A 190 28.19 -10.69 -27.79
N ASN A 191 28.50 -9.53 -27.21
CA ASN A 191 29.88 -9.04 -27.16
C ASN A 191 30.76 -9.99 -26.35
N THR A 192 30.28 -10.47 -25.20
CA THR A 192 30.97 -11.45 -24.36
C THR A 192 31.21 -12.77 -25.10
N ILE A 193 30.24 -13.27 -25.87
CA ILE A 193 30.41 -14.44 -26.75
C ILE A 193 31.45 -14.17 -27.84
N GLY A 194 31.46 -12.96 -28.41
CA GLY A 194 32.47 -12.54 -29.38
C GLY A 194 33.88 -12.48 -28.78
N ASP A 195 34.00 -12.07 -27.53
CA ASP A 195 35.28 -12.03 -26.81
C ASP A 195 35.69 -13.43 -26.35
N MET A 196 34.76 -14.25 -25.85
CA MET A 196 34.98 -15.69 -25.59
C MET A 196 35.43 -16.44 -26.84
N LYS A 197 34.87 -16.15 -28.02
CA LYS A 197 35.34 -16.73 -29.29
C LYS A 197 36.81 -16.40 -29.58
N LYS A 198 37.24 -15.17 -29.29
CA LYS A 198 38.66 -14.76 -29.46
C LYS A 198 39.56 -15.41 -28.40
N GLU A 199 39.06 -15.60 -27.20
CA GLU A 199 39.79 -16.19 -26.08
C GLU A 199 39.91 -17.71 -26.21
N ILE A 200 38.84 -18.39 -26.60
CA ILE A 200 38.82 -19.83 -26.94
C ILE A 200 39.69 -20.09 -28.19
N ALA A 201 39.77 -19.16 -29.13
CA ALA A 201 40.73 -19.23 -30.23
C ALA A 201 42.21 -19.20 -29.78
N GLY A 202 42.49 -18.86 -28.51
CA GLY A 202 43.83 -18.80 -27.93
C GLY A 202 44.02 -19.64 -26.66
N ALA A 203 43.10 -20.54 -26.31
CA ALA A 203 43.09 -21.23 -25.02
C ALA A 203 42.78 -22.73 -25.13
N GLY A 204 43.72 -23.58 -24.70
CA GLY A 204 43.62 -25.03 -24.64
C GLY A 204 42.88 -25.59 -23.42
N ASP A 205 42.70 -26.91 -23.46
CA ASP A 205 41.76 -27.76 -22.70
C ASP A 205 41.72 -27.50 -21.18
N SER A 206 40.52 -27.16 -20.64
CA SER A 206 40.26 -27.18 -19.20
C SER A 206 38.98 -27.94 -18.87
N GLU A 207 39.05 -28.75 -17.82
CA GLU A 207 37.96 -29.58 -17.29
C GLU A 207 36.72 -28.74 -16.90
N THR A 208 36.91 -27.45 -16.59
CA THR A 208 35.85 -26.49 -16.29
C THR A 208 35.07 -26.05 -17.53
N LEU A 209 35.73 -25.89 -18.69
CA LEU A 209 35.06 -25.59 -19.95
C LEU A 209 34.21 -26.78 -20.43
N GLN A 210 34.66 -28.01 -20.23
CA GLN A 210 33.89 -29.21 -20.60
C GLN A 210 32.59 -29.34 -19.79
N ASN A 211 32.60 -28.95 -18.50
CA ASN A 211 31.39 -28.92 -17.67
C ASN A 211 30.41 -27.81 -18.09
N ILE A 212 30.91 -26.65 -18.52
CA ILE A 212 30.05 -25.55 -19.01
C ILE A 212 29.46 -25.89 -20.39
N PHE A 213 30.25 -26.48 -21.30
CA PHE A 213 29.81 -26.86 -22.66
C PHE A 213 28.85 -28.05 -22.68
N SER A 214 29.07 -29.07 -21.83
CA SER A 214 28.14 -30.21 -21.74
C SER A 214 26.75 -29.83 -21.21
N VAL A 215 26.66 -28.75 -20.42
CA VAL A 215 25.40 -28.16 -19.98
C VAL A 215 24.76 -27.31 -21.09
N LEU A 216 25.56 -26.58 -21.87
CA LEU A 216 25.11 -25.80 -23.04
C LEU A 216 24.52 -26.66 -24.17
N GLU A 217 25.13 -27.81 -24.46
CA GLU A 217 24.76 -28.67 -25.58
C GLU A 217 23.45 -29.44 -25.35
N ASN A 218 23.09 -29.70 -24.09
CA ASN A 218 21.96 -30.56 -23.75
C ASN A 218 20.66 -29.83 -23.39
N GLN A 219 20.70 -28.54 -22.96
CA GLN A 219 19.51 -27.84 -22.43
C GLN A 219 19.50 -26.32 -22.72
N PRO A 220 19.50 -25.88 -23.99
CA PRO A 220 19.51 -24.45 -24.36
C PRO A 220 18.31 -23.65 -23.81
N GLU A 221 17.15 -24.30 -23.67
CA GLU A 221 15.93 -23.70 -23.09
C GLU A 221 16.11 -23.34 -21.61
N LYS A 222 16.73 -24.22 -20.81
CA LYS A 222 16.97 -23.94 -19.38
C LYS A 222 17.98 -22.83 -19.15
N ILE A 223 18.93 -22.66 -20.07
CA ILE A 223 19.89 -21.57 -20.03
C ILE A 223 19.22 -20.24 -20.39
N GLY A 224 18.34 -20.25 -21.40
CA GLY A 224 17.47 -19.12 -21.71
C GLY A 224 16.65 -18.68 -20.49
N ASP A 225 16.02 -19.63 -19.81
CA ASP A 225 15.23 -19.38 -18.59
C ASP A 225 16.11 -18.89 -17.43
N TYR A 226 17.30 -19.46 -17.24
CA TYR A 226 18.27 -19.05 -16.22
C TYR A 226 18.72 -17.60 -16.41
N PHE A 227 19.06 -17.19 -17.64
CA PHE A 227 19.44 -15.81 -17.92
C PHE A 227 18.24 -14.84 -17.93
N ALA A 228 17.05 -15.31 -18.29
CA ALA A 228 15.82 -14.53 -18.21
C ALA A 228 15.35 -14.30 -16.76
N SER A 229 15.73 -15.18 -15.83
CA SER A 229 15.28 -15.14 -14.43
C SER A 229 16.40 -15.43 -13.42
N LEU A 230 17.58 -14.81 -13.63
CA LEU A 230 18.77 -14.93 -12.77
C LEU A 230 18.42 -14.84 -11.27
N VAL A 231 17.50 -13.93 -10.96
CA VAL A 231 16.87 -13.85 -9.65
C VAL A 231 15.36 -14.01 -9.78
N ASN A 232 14.83 -15.02 -9.11
CA ASN A 232 13.41 -15.24 -8.96
C ASN A 232 12.90 -14.55 -7.68
N LEU A 233 11.79 -13.85 -7.79
CA LEU A 233 11.24 -13.09 -6.69
C LEU A 233 9.92 -13.71 -6.22
N LYS A 234 9.97 -14.41 -5.09
CA LYS A 234 8.78 -15.01 -4.48
C LYS A 234 8.07 -13.98 -3.60
N THR A 235 6.83 -13.62 -3.93
CA THR A 235 6.04 -12.70 -3.11
C THR A 235 5.16 -13.47 -2.13
N GLU A 236 5.33 -13.23 -0.83
CA GLU A 236 4.50 -13.77 0.24
C GLU A 236 3.69 -12.65 0.90
N ARG A 237 2.37 -12.77 0.87
CA ARG A 237 1.45 -11.78 1.43
C ARG A 237 0.99 -12.23 2.80
N VAL A 238 1.28 -11.44 3.81
CA VAL A 238 0.84 -11.68 5.18
C VAL A 238 -0.38 -10.81 5.47
N TYR A 239 -1.38 -11.42 6.10
CA TYR A 239 -2.72 -10.83 6.31
C TYR A 239 -3.36 -10.37 4.99
N LYS A 240 -3.48 -11.30 4.04
CA LYS A 240 -4.04 -11.03 2.71
C LYS A 240 -5.43 -10.41 2.82
N THR A 241 -5.63 -9.36 2.04
CA THR A 241 -6.90 -8.67 1.86
C THR A 241 -7.44 -8.93 0.46
N GLU A 242 -8.71 -9.29 0.36
CA GLU A 242 -9.36 -9.63 -0.91
C GLU A 242 -9.39 -8.45 -1.89
N ASN A 243 -9.68 -7.25 -1.39
CA ASN A 243 -9.82 -6.07 -2.21
C ASN A 243 -9.49 -4.79 -1.42
N TYR A 244 -9.33 -3.69 -2.16
CA TYR A 244 -8.99 -2.38 -1.60
C TYR A 244 -10.07 -1.85 -0.65
N GLY A 245 -11.35 -2.14 -0.93
CA GLY A 245 -12.47 -1.74 -0.07
C GLY A 245 -12.36 -2.34 1.33
N SER A 246 -12.08 -3.65 1.41
CA SER A 246 -11.86 -4.36 2.67
C SER A 246 -10.66 -3.82 3.43
N GLY A 247 -9.53 -3.57 2.75
CA GLY A 247 -8.34 -2.97 3.37
C GLY A 247 -8.59 -1.57 3.97
N MET A 248 -9.52 -0.81 3.39
CA MET A 248 -9.90 0.53 3.83
C MET A 248 -11.11 0.55 4.80
N ALA A 249 -11.78 -0.58 5.00
CA ALA A 249 -13.02 -0.63 5.78
C ALA A 249 -12.83 -0.16 7.23
N SER A 250 -11.72 -0.54 7.87
CA SER A 250 -11.36 -0.07 9.21
C SER A 250 -11.33 1.46 9.32
N PHE A 251 -10.70 2.14 8.36
CA PHE A 251 -10.60 3.60 8.33
C PHE A 251 -11.96 4.27 8.18
N TYR A 252 -12.74 3.86 7.17
CA TYR A 252 -14.03 4.48 6.91
C TYR A 252 -15.07 4.16 7.98
N THR A 253 -14.99 2.99 8.62
CA THR A 253 -15.87 2.64 9.75
C THR A 253 -15.60 3.52 10.96
N VAL A 254 -14.34 3.69 11.36
CA VAL A 254 -13.98 4.58 12.48
C VAL A 254 -14.36 6.02 12.16
N LEU A 255 -14.15 6.47 10.92
CA LEU A 255 -14.57 7.80 10.47
C LEU A 255 -16.10 7.97 10.57
N ALA A 256 -16.87 7.00 10.07
CA ALA A 256 -18.33 7.04 10.11
C ALA A 256 -18.87 7.10 11.54
N ILE A 257 -18.28 6.33 12.48
CA ILE A 257 -18.67 6.36 13.89
C ILE A 257 -18.38 7.73 14.52
N TRP A 258 -17.22 8.34 14.23
CA TRP A 258 -16.89 9.68 14.74
C TRP A 258 -17.86 10.74 14.19
N VAL A 259 -18.10 10.73 12.89
CA VAL A 259 -19.03 11.67 12.23
C VAL A 259 -20.45 11.46 12.75
N GLY A 260 -20.89 10.21 12.95
CA GLY A 260 -22.17 9.90 13.58
C GLY A 260 -22.32 10.52 14.98
N ALA A 261 -21.27 10.42 15.80
CA ALA A 261 -21.23 11.03 17.13
C ALA A 261 -21.24 12.58 17.07
N LEU A 262 -20.55 13.20 16.11
CA LEU A 262 -20.60 14.66 15.88
C LEU A 262 -22.02 15.10 15.51
N ILE A 263 -22.65 14.44 14.55
CA ILE A 263 -24.01 14.75 14.10
C ILE A 263 -25.00 14.57 15.26
N LEU A 264 -24.84 13.51 16.07
CA LEU A 264 -25.69 13.24 17.22
C LEU A 264 -25.69 14.39 18.23
N VAL A 265 -24.52 14.96 18.51
CA VAL A 265 -24.35 16.10 19.43
C VAL A 265 -24.83 17.42 18.83
N SER A 266 -24.81 17.55 17.50
CA SER A 266 -25.39 18.70 16.80
C SER A 266 -26.92 18.68 16.82
N ILE A 267 -27.55 17.49 16.74
CA ILE A 267 -29.02 17.33 16.74
C ILE A 267 -29.60 17.39 18.15
N ILE A 268 -28.99 16.68 19.11
CA ILE A 268 -29.52 16.56 20.48
C ILE A 268 -28.76 17.51 21.39
N HIS A 269 -29.48 18.44 22.03
CA HIS A 269 -28.89 19.37 22.98
C HIS A 269 -28.25 18.62 24.17
N THR A 270 -27.05 19.00 24.58
CA THR A 270 -26.32 18.36 25.68
C THR A 270 -26.73 18.87 27.07
N GLN A 271 -27.30 20.07 27.15
CA GLN A 271 -27.73 20.71 28.40
C GLN A 271 -29.11 20.20 28.84
N VAL A 272 -29.28 19.98 30.15
CA VAL A 272 -30.57 19.62 30.75
C VAL A 272 -31.17 20.85 31.41
N LYS A 273 -32.38 21.23 31.00
CA LYS A 273 -33.12 22.32 31.66
C LYS A 273 -33.85 21.75 32.88
N THR A 274 -33.47 22.20 34.07
CA THR A 274 -34.21 21.92 35.31
C THR A 274 -35.48 22.77 35.35
N PRO A 275 -36.67 22.19 35.59
CA PRO A 275 -37.88 22.95 35.82
C PRO A 275 -37.70 23.95 36.97
N PRO A 276 -38.27 25.17 36.91
CA PRO A 276 -38.13 26.18 37.97
C PRO A 276 -38.60 25.71 39.35
N SER A 277 -39.47 24.70 39.39
CA SER A 277 -40.08 24.14 40.61
C SER A 277 -39.26 23.02 41.25
N GLU A 278 -38.17 22.57 40.65
CA GLU A 278 -37.33 21.47 41.16
C GLU A 278 -35.95 21.93 41.62
N LYS A 279 -35.33 21.17 42.55
CA LYS A 279 -33.94 21.41 42.93
C LYS A 279 -33.03 21.19 41.71
N PRO A 280 -32.02 22.04 41.50
CA PRO A 280 -31.10 21.87 40.39
C PRO A 280 -30.36 20.53 40.52
N TYR A 281 -30.29 19.75 39.44
CA TYR A 281 -29.57 18.49 39.41
C TYR A 281 -28.08 18.69 39.70
N LYS A 282 -27.45 17.69 40.32
CA LYS A 282 -25.99 17.72 40.49
C LYS A 282 -25.32 17.46 39.15
N VAL A 283 -24.09 17.97 38.99
CA VAL A 283 -23.34 17.89 37.72
C VAL A 283 -23.20 16.44 37.22
N TYR A 284 -22.96 15.47 38.11
CA TYR A 284 -22.82 14.07 37.71
C TYR A 284 -24.17 13.44 37.29
N GLU A 285 -25.28 13.86 37.90
CA GLU A 285 -26.63 13.36 37.55
C GLU A 285 -27.02 13.85 36.16
N GLU A 286 -26.74 15.13 35.89
CA GLU A 286 -26.94 15.73 34.57
C GLU A 286 -26.06 15.07 33.50
N PHE A 287 -24.76 14.92 33.79
CA PHE A 287 -23.79 14.37 32.85
C PHE A 287 -24.13 12.93 32.48
N PHE A 288 -24.22 12.02 33.46
CA PHE A 288 -24.48 10.60 33.18
C PHE A 288 -25.90 10.35 32.69
N GLY A 289 -26.90 11.05 33.26
CA GLY A 289 -28.30 10.90 32.87
C GLY A 289 -28.54 11.29 31.41
N ARG A 290 -27.97 12.41 30.97
CA ARG A 290 -28.07 12.83 29.57
C ARG A 290 -27.19 12.00 28.65
N TYR A 291 -25.97 11.66 29.07
CA TYR A 291 -25.05 10.83 28.28
C TYR A 291 -25.63 9.45 27.94
N ALA A 292 -26.45 8.85 28.81
CA ALA A 292 -27.08 7.56 28.54
C ALA A 292 -27.86 7.54 27.21
N ILE A 293 -28.52 8.65 26.84
CA ILE A 293 -29.23 8.79 25.56
C ILE A 293 -28.24 8.77 24.39
N PHE A 294 -27.13 9.52 24.50
CA PHE A 294 -26.08 9.57 23.49
C PHE A 294 -25.41 8.21 23.30
N PHE A 295 -25.15 7.50 24.41
CA PHE A 295 -24.59 6.16 24.38
C PHE A 295 -25.51 5.20 23.62
N LEU A 296 -26.80 5.12 23.98
CA LEU A 296 -27.74 4.20 23.35
C LEU A 296 -27.90 4.46 21.84
N ILE A 297 -28.08 5.73 21.44
CA ILE A 297 -28.22 6.08 20.03
C ILE A 297 -26.90 5.82 19.29
N GLY A 298 -25.76 6.16 19.88
CA GLY A 298 -24.44 5.88 19.32
C GLY A 298 -24.19 4.38 19.08
N GLN A 299 -24.60 3.52 20.02
CA GLN A 299 -24.51 2.06 19.85
C GLN A 299 -25.42 1.56 18.72
N ILE A 300 -26.64 2.10 18.57
CA ILE A 300 -27.54 1.77 17.46
C ILE A 300 -26.93 2.19 16.12
N GLN A 301 -26.44 3.43 15.99
CA GLN A 301 -25.75 3.91 14.78
C GLN A 301 -24.55 3.01 14.42
N THR A 302 -23.82 2.56 15.43
CA THR A 302 -22.66 1.68 15.26
C THR A 302 -23.07 0.30 14.79
N LEU A 303 -24.14 -0.27 15.35
CA LEU A 303 -24.68 -1.56 14.91
C LEU A 303 -25.14 -1.49 13.45
N ILE A 304 -25.82 -0.41 13.06
CA ILE A 304 -26.24 -0.17 11.66
C ILE A 304 -25.01 -0.04 10.75
N CYS A 305 -23.99 0.72 11.17
CA CYS A 305 -22.76 0.88 10.40
C CYS A 305 -22.05 -0.46 10.19
N VAL A 306 -21.91 -1.26 11.25
CA VAL A 306 -21.28 -2.60 11.17
C VAL A 306 -22.12 -3.54 10.31
N ALA A 307 -23.45 -3.55 10.46
CA ALA A 307 -24.34 -4.36 9.62
C ALA A 307 -24.22 -3.96 8.14
N GLY A 308 -24.15 -2.67 7.82
CA GLY A 308 -23.92 -2.18 6.47
C GLY A 308 -22.58 -2.65 5.90
N ASN A 309 -21.51 -2.63 6.69
CA ASN A 309 -20.22 -3.14 6.28
C ASN A 309 -20.25 -4.65 5.98
N LEU A 310 -20.88 -5.44 6.86
CA LEU A 310 -20.85 -6.91 6.76
C LEU A 310 -21.84 -7.47 5.75
N PHE A 311 -23.06 -6.90 5.65
CA PHE A 311 -24.15 -7.46 4.85
C PHE A 311 -24.45 -6.69 3.56
N PHE A 312 -24.10 -5.41 3.48
CA PHE A 312 -24.39 -4.60 2.28
C PHE A 312 -23.14 -4.35 1.44
N LEU A 313 -22.03 -3.98 2.07
CA LEU A 313 -20.74 -3.80 1.40
C LEU A 313 -19.94 -5.10 1.26
N GLU A 314 -20.31 -6.13 2.04
CA GLU A 314 -19.70 -7.45 2.04
C GLU A 314 -18.16 -7.39 2.15
N ILE A 315 -17.66 -6.61 3.11
CA ILE A 315 -16.22 -6.53 3.36
C ILE A 315 -15.68 -7.88 3.86
N GLN A 316 -14.41 -8.17 3.56
CA GLN A 316 -13.69 -9.22 4.25
C GLN A 316 -13.68 -8.94 5.75
N CYS A 317 -14.12 -9.88 6.56
CA CYS A 317 -14.05 -9.79 8.02
C CYS A 317 -13.91 -11.17 8.64
N LEU A 318 -12.70 -11.49 9.13
CA LEU A 318 -12.40 -12.79 9.74
C LEU A 318 -13.08 -12.96 11.10
N HIS A 319 -13.29 -11.86 11.83
CA HIS A 319 -13.90 -11.87 13.16
C HIS A 319 -15.06 -10.87 13.29
N PRO A 320 -16.24 -11.16 12.71
CA PRO A 320 -17.38 -10.21 12.68
C PRO A 320 -17.85 -9.72 14.05
N PHE A 321 -17.91 -10.61 15.05
CA PHE A 321 -18.33 -10.22 16.40
C PHE A 321 -17.31 -9.30 17.08
N LEU A 322 -16.00 -9.58 16.94
CA LEU A 322 -14.94 -8.73 17.49
C LEU A 322 -14.86 -7.38 16.75
N PHE A 323 -15.19 -7.36 15.46
CA PHE A 323 -15.31 -6.14 14.68
C PHE A 323 -16.44 -5.24 15.21
N TRP A 324 -17.60 -5.83 15.51
CA TRP A 324 -18.68 -5.11 16.19
C TRP A 324 -18.26 -4.61 17.57
N LEU A 325 -17.64 -5.45 18.39
CA LEU A 325 -17.19 -5.08 19.75
C LEU A 325 -16.18 -3.91 19.73
N ALA A 326 -15.21 -3.94 18.81
CA ALA A 326 -14.25 -2.84 18.66
C ALA A 326 -14.91 -1.56 18.15
N SER A 327 -15.89 -1.68 17.25
CA SER A 327 -16.68 -0.56 16.77
C SER A 327 -17.55 0.05 17.89
N ALA A 328 -18.17 -0.79 18.71
CA ALA A 328 -18.96 -0.40 19.89
C ALA A 328 -18.12 0.34 20.93
N ALA A 329 -16.91 -0.17 21.21
CA ALA A 329 -15.94 0.51 22.08
C ALA A 329 -15.49 1.85 21.48
N SER A 330 -15.19 1.91 20.18
CA SER A 330 -14.85 3.15 19.49
C SER A 330 -15.96 4.19 19.60
N SER A 331 -17.21 3.74 19.41
CA SER A 331 -18.41 4.58 19.53
C SER A 331 -18.61 5.12 20.92
N PHE A 332 -18.44 4.30 21.95
CA PHE A 332 -18.46 4.74 23.35
C PHE A 332 -17.46 5.88 23.59
N ILE A 333 -16.21 5.72 23.15
CA ILE A 333 -15.17 6.72 23.34
C ILE A 333 -15.48 8.01 22.58
N PHE A 334 -15.86 7.92 21.31
CA PHE A 334 -16.12 9.09 20.48
C PHE A 334 -17.33 9.86 20.96
N THR A 335 -18.45 9.16 21.24
CA THR A 335 -19.64 9.81 21.80
C THR A 335 -19.35 10.45 23.14
N LEU A 336 -18.62 9.78 24.04
CA LEU A 336 -18.27 10.32 25.35
C LEU A 336 -17.39 11.56 25.25
N LEU A 337 -16.35 11.52 24.41
CA LEU A 337 -15.42 12.63 24.23
C LEU A 337 -16.11 13.84 23.61
N ILE A 338 -16.87 13.65 22.53
CA ILE A 338 -17.56 14.74 21.84
C ILE A 338 -18.68 15.30 22.74
N TYR A 339 -19.49 14.44 23.36
CA TYR A 339 -20.51 14.84 24.31
C TYR A 339 -19.92 15.70 25.42
N THR A 340 -18.81 15.26 26.02
CA THR A 340 -18.12 15.97 27.09
C THR A 340 -17.64 17.35 26.64
N LEU A 341 -17.00 17.45 25.48
CA LEU A 341 -16.53 18.73 24.94
C LEU A 341 -17.68 19.72 24.79
N VAL A 342 -18.82 19.29 24.24
CA VAL A 342 -19.99 20.16 24.03
C VAL A 342 -20.74 20.42 25.33
N PHE A 343 -20.76 19.47 26.27
CA PHE A 343 -21.34 19.66 27.59
C PHE A 343 -20.60 20.73 28.40
N VAL A 344 -19.26 20.79 28.29
CA VAL A 344 -18.41 21.76 29.00
C VAL A 344 -18.27 23.09 28.27
N LEU A 345 -18.14 23.09 26.95
CA LEU A 345 -17.80 24.29 26.15
C LEU A 345 -18.93 24.78 25.24
N GLY A 346 -20.07 24.10 25.21
CA GLY A 346 -21.19 24.39 24.30
C GLY A 346 -20.75 24.35 22.83
N ASN A 347 -21.20 25.33 22.05
CA ASN A 347 -20.90 25.46 20.61
C ASN A 347 -19.40 25.50 20.29
N VAL A 348 -18.55 25.99 21.20
CA VAL A 348 -17.08 26.00 21.01
C VAL A 348 -16.55 24.56 21.05
N GLY A 349 -17.12 23.72 21.92
CA GLY A 349 -16.78 22.31 21.99
C GLY A 349 -17.11 21.54 20.72
N GLU A 350 -18.21 21.92 20.05
CA GLU A 350 -18.63 21.30 18.79
C GLU A 350 -17.62 21.63 17.67
N ALA A 351 -17.24 22.90 17.54
CA ALA A 351 -16.21 23.32 16.60
C ALA A 351 -14.86 22.64 16.89
N LEU A 352 -14.48 22.52 18.17
CA LEU A 352 -13.25 21.84 18.56
C LEU A 352 -13.27 20.35 18.19
N ALA A 353 -14.41 19.68 18.36
CA ALA A 353 -14.57 18.27 17.99
C ALA A 353 -14.42 18.04 16.48
N VAL A 354 -14.87 18.99 15.65
CA VAL A 354 -14.63 18.98 14.19
C VAL A 354 -13.15 19.17 13.86
N VAL A 355 -12.45 20.09 14.53
CA VAL A 355 -11.01 20.30 14.31
C VAL A 355 -10.21 19.04 14.70
N ILE A 356 -10.53 18.44 15.84
CA ILE A 356 -9.92 17.19 16.31
C ILE A 356 -10.18 16.05 15.30
N MET A 357 -11.36 16.01 14.68
CA MET A 357 -11.67 15.05 13.61
C MET A 357 -10.74 15.23 12.41
N VAL A 358 -10.65 16.45 11.87
CA VAL A 358 -9.84 16.75 10.68
C VAL A 358 -8.37 16.39 10.89
N ILE A 359 -7.84 16.72 12.08
CA ILE A 359 -6.46 16.36 12.44
C ILE A 359 -6.29 14.84 12.40
N GLN A 360 -7.17 14.08 13.04
CA GLN A 360 -7.07 12.62 13.09
C GLN A 360 -7.17 11.95 11.71
N VAL A 361 -8.11 12.40 10.86
CA VAL A 361 -8.32 11.83 9.52
C VAL A 361 -7.05 11.92 8.68
N ALA A 362 -6.32 13.03 8.79
CA ALA A 362 -5.14 13.28 7.96
C ALA A 362 -3.95 12.37 8.26
N GLY A 363 -3.86 11.73 9.43
CA GLY A 363 -2.62 11.04 9.79
C GLY A 363 -2.70 9.80 10.68
N THR A 364 -3.86 9.17 10.74
CA THR A 364 -4.04 7.88 11.41
C THR A 364 -3.46 6.67 10.65
N GLY A 365 -2.82 6.87 9.50
CA GLY A 365 -2.28 5.74 8.73
C GLY A 365 -3.32 5.05 7.83
N GLY A 366 -4.50 5.66 7.66
CA GLY A 366 -5.64 5.12 6.91
C GLY A 366 -5.40 5.18 5.40
N THR A 367 -5.30 6.39 4.86
CA THR A 367 -5.02 6.63 3.44
C THR A 367 -3.53 6.45 3.14
N PHE A 368 -2.65 7.16 3.85
CA PHE A 368 -1.19 7.06 3.68
C PHE A 368 -0.52 6.43 4.89
N PRO A 369 0.64 5.76 4.74
CA PRO A 369 1.44 5.27 5.86
C PRO A 369 1.79 6.40 6.83
N LYS A 370 1.66 6.19 8.15
CA LYS A 370 1.94 7.24 9.15
C LYS A 370 3.37 7.77 9.08
N GLU A 371 4.31 6.96 8.62
CA GLU A 371 5.73 7.24 8.54
C GLU A 371 6.09 8.25 7.45
N VAL A 372 5.19 8.51 6.48
CA VAL A 372 5.40 9.55 5.46
C VAL A 372 5.00 10.95 5.93
N LEU A 373 4.41 11.07 7.12
CA LEU A 373 3.99 12.33 7.71
C LEU A 373 5.17 12.98 8.46
N PRO A 374 5.23 14.32 8.58
CA PRO A 374 6.25 14.98 9.39
C PRO A 374 6.23 14.50 10.85
N MET A 375 7.40 14.45 11.51
CA MET A 375 7.56 13.87 12.86
C MET A 375 6.62 14.46 13.92
N ILE A 376 6.30 15.75 13.82
CA ILE A 376 5.38 16.43 14.74
C ILE A 376 4.01 15.73 14.71
N TYR A 377 3.49 15.46 13.52
CA TYR A 377 2.19 14.83 13.34
C TYR A 377 2.19 13.38 13.84
N GLN A 378 3.26 12.61 13.55
CA GLN A 378 3.39 11.24 14.03
C GLN A 378 3.26 11.13 15.56
N LYS A 379 3.83 12.10 16.31
CA LYS A 379 3.71 12.16 17.77
C LYS A 379 2.32 12.61 18.23
N VAL A 380 1.74 13.62 17.58
CA VAL A 380 0.40 14.12 17.92
C VAL A 380 -0.66 13.02 17.84
N TYR A 381 -0.60 12.16 16.81
CA TYR A 381 -1.60 11.10 16.63
C TYR A 381 -1.57 10.02 17.70
N GLN A 382 -0.47 9.84 18.43
CA GLN A 382 -0.43 8.92 19.56
C GLN A 382 -1.34 9.37 20.71
N PHE A 383 -1.66 10.65 20.80
CA PHE A 383 -2.55 11.23 21.81
C PHE A 383 -3.99 11.33 21.35
N LEU A 384 -4.36 10.62 20.29
CA LEU A 384 -5.70 10.64 19.71
C LEU A 384 -6.26 9.22 19.68
N PRO A 385 -7.58 9.03 19.87
CA PRO A 385 -8.16 7.69 19.96
C PRO A 385 -8.24 6.96 18.61
N PHE A 386 -8.32 7.69 17.50
CA PHE A 386 -8.61 7.14 16.17
C PHE A 386 -7.62 6.05 15.69
N PRO A 387 -6.29 6.17 15.86
CA PRO A 387 -5.36 5.12 15.45
C PRO A 387 -5.60 3.78 16.17
N TYR A 388 -5.94 3.82 17.46
CA TYR A 388 -6.18 2.63 18.27
C TYR A 388 -7.47 1.92 17.83
N CYS A 389 -8.53 2.68 17.56
CA CYS A 389 -9.76 2.16 16.98
C CYS A 389 -9.49 1.46 15.64
N MET A 390 -8.73 2.12 14.75
CA MET A 390 -8.37 1.56 13.45
C MET A 390 -7.59 0.25 13.57
N THR A 391 -6.57 0.19 14.44
CA THR A 391 -5.79 -1.03 14.66
C THR A 391 -6.68 -2.17 15.12
N ALA A 392 -7.55 -1.95 16.12
CA ALA A 392 -8.48 -2.98 16.60
C ALA A 392 -9.42 -3.50 15.50
N LEU A 393 -9.94 -2.61 14.63
CA LEU A 393 -10.79 -3.02 13.51
C LEU A 393 -9.99 -3.76 12.41
N ARG A 394 -8.74 -3.38 12.15
CA ARG A 394 -7.86 -4.07 11.18
C ARG A 394 -7.56 -5.51 11.57
N GLU A 395 -7.32 -5.77 12.85
CA GLU A 395 -7.13 -7.14 13.36
C GLU A 395 -8.33 -8.04 13.04
N CYS A 396 -9.55 -7.48 13.08
CA CYS A 396 -10.77 -8.23 12.77
C CYS A 396 -10.98 -8.47 11.27
N VAL A 397 -10.52 -7.54 10.42
CA VAL A 397 -10.68 -7.58 8.95
C VAL A 397 -9.66 -8.52 8.31
N SER A 398 -8.38 -8.33 8.62
CA SER A 398 -7.27 -8.96 7.88
C SER A 398 -6.56 -10.06 8.67
N GLY A 399 -6.77 -10.14 9.98
CA GLY A 399 -6.28 -11.22 10.84
C GLY A 399 -5.59 -10.73 12.11
N MET A 400 -5.74 -11.52 13.17
CA MET A 400 -5.27 -11.24 14.52
C MET A 400 -3.78 -11.56 14.69
N TYR A 401 -3.06 -10.72 15.43
CA TYR A 401 -1.70 -10.99 15.91
C TYR A 401 -1.58 -10.75 17.41
N GLY A 402 -1.00 -11.72 18.12
CA GLY A 402 -0.65 -11.60 19.53
C GLY A 402 -1.81 -11.10 20.40
N LYS A 403 -1.63 -9.91 21.01
CA LYS A 403 -2.62 -9.25 21.87
C LYS A 403 -3.01 -7.86 21.34
N ASP A 404 -2.72 -7.55 20.08
CA ASP A 404 -2.83 -6.20 19.53
C ASP A 404 -4.24 -5.66 19.59
N TYR A 405 -5.24 -6.51 19.34
CA TYR A 405 -6.65 -6.18 19.51
C TYR A 405 -6.95 -5.70 20.94
N LEU A 406 -6.53 -6.48 21.95
CA LEU A 406 -6.79 -6.17 23.35
C LEU A 406 -6.00 -4.93 23.81
N ILE A 407 -4.73 -4.82 23.40
CA ILE A 407 -3.88 -3.66 23.71
C ILE A 407 -4.51 -2.39 23.14
N SER A 408 -4.97 -2.44 21.88
CA SER A 408 -5.62 -1.30 21.21
C SER A 408 -6.90 -0.86 21.95
N LEU A 409 -7.72 -1.81 22.42
CA LEU A 409 -8.90 -1.48 23.22
C LEU A 409 -8.55 -0.92 24.60
N LEU A 410 -7.51 -1.44 25.27
CA LEU A 410 -7.06 -0.92 26.55
C LEU A 410 -6.48 0.50 26.43
N GLN A 411 -5.81 0.82 25.33
CA GLN A 411 -5.31 2.15 25.02
C GLN A 411 -6.43 3.19 24.84
N LEU A 412 -7.68 2.76 24.66
CA LEU A 412 -8.84 3.66 24.64
C LEU A 412 -9.31 4.09 26.04
N ALA A 413 -9.05 3.30 27.09
CA ALA A 413 -9.54 3.57 28.44
C ALA A 413 -9.09 4.94 29.00
N PRO A 414 -7.84 5.41 28.81
CA PRO A 414 -7.42 6.75 29.23
C PRO A 414 -8.27 7.88 28.62
N PHE A 415 -8.76 7.73 27.39
CA PHE A 415 -9.63 8.73 26.76
C PHE A 415 -11.00 8.81 27.42
N ALA A 416 -11.55 7.68 27.86
CA ALA A 416 -12.80 7.66 28.63
C ALA A 416 -12.61 8.35 29.99
N VAL A 417 -11.54 8.00 30.71
CA VAL A 417 -11.22 8.60 32.01
C VAL A 417 -11.01 10.10 31.87
N PHE A 418 -10.20 10.52 30.90
CA PHE A 418 -9.98 11.93 30.58
C PHE A 418 -11.30 12.67 30.30
N SER A 419 -12.17 12.09 29.46
CA SER A 419 -13.45 12.70 29.10
C SER A 419 -14.36 12.84 30.33
N ILE A 420 -14.47 11.82 31.18
CA ILE A 420 -15.28 11.88 32.41
C ILE A 420 -14.74 12.95 33.37
N LEU A 421 -13.43 12.99 33.58
CA LEU A 421 -12.80 14.00 34.44
C LEU A 421 -13.03 15.42 33.91
N LEU A 422 -12.87 15.62 32.60
CA LEU A 422 -13.13 16.89 31.94
C LEU A 422 -14.58 17.34 32.16
N GLY A 423 -15.55 16.43 31.95
CA GLY A 423 -16.97 16.71 32.09
C GLY A 423 -17.38 17.07 33.52
N LEU A 424 -16.87 16.35 34.52
CA LEU A 424 -17.25 16.54 35.91
C LEU A 424 -16.55 17.73 36.58
N LEU A 425 -15.28 18.00 36.22
CA LEU A 425 -14.47 19.03 36.88
C LEU A 425 -14.58 20.39 36.18
N LEU A 426 -14.64 20.43 34.85
CA LEU A 426 -14.56 21.70 34.11
C LEU A 426 -15.90 22.34 33.76
N LYS A 427 -17.05 21.68 34.01
CA LYS A 427 -18.36 22.33 33.75
C LYS A 427 -18.50 23.67 34.48
N LYS A 428 -18.38 23.64 35.81
CA LYS A 428 -18.58 24.82 36.67
C LYS A 428 -17.69 26.03 36.31
N PRO A 429 -16.37 25.89 36.09
CA PRO A 429 -15.54 27.04 35.74
C PRO A 429 -15.86 27.61 34.35
N PHE A 430 -16.29 26.78 33.39
CA PHE A 430 -16.60 27.22 32.03
C PHE A 430 -18.02 27.75 31.82
N ASP A 431 -18.96 27.47 32.74
CA ASP A 431 -20.33 28.00 32.68
C ASP A 431 -20.38 29.53 32.56
N GLY A 432 -19.48 30.24 33.24
CA GLY A 432 -19.39 31.71 33.17
C GLY A 432 -18.90 32.23 31.80
N LEU A 433 -17.96 31.53 31.18
CA LEU A 433 -17.45 31.84 29.84
C LEU A 433 -18.49 31.54 28.76
N ASN A 434 -19.15 30.39 28.86
CA ASN A 434 -20.20 29.99 27.91
C ASN A 434 -21.34 31.00 27.87
N LYS A 435 -21.82 31.46 29.04
CA LYS A 435 -22.86 32.50 29.13
C LYS A 435 -22.44 33.84 28.50
N ARG A 436 -21.14 34.19 28.49
CA ARG A 436 -20.63 35.39 27.83
C ARG A 436 -20.58 35.21 26.31
N VAL A 437 -20.14 34.06 25.84
CA VAL A 437 -20.10 33.71 24.40
C VAL A 437 -21.51 33.66 23.81
N GLU A 438 -22.46 33.08 24.54
CA GLU A 438 -23.87 32.99 24.14
C GLU A 438 -24.53 34.37 24.03
N LYS A 439 -24.34 35.24 25.04
CA LYS A 439 -24.78 36.64 24.99
C LYS A 439 -24.14 37.44 23.85
N SER A 440 -22.89 37.13 23.49
CA SER A 440 -22.23 37.76 22.34
C SER A 440 -22.84 37.31 21.01
N LYS A 441 -23.23 36.03 20.91
CA LYS A 441 -23.92 35.49 19.72
C LYS A 441 -25.29 36.14 19.53
N GLU A 442 -26.09 36.25 20.59
CA GLU A 442 -27.40 36.93 20.54
C GLU A 442 -27.29 38.37 20.02
N LYS A 443 -26.25 39.10 20.44
CA LYS A 443 -25.99 40.47 19.98
C LYS A 443 -25.52 40.57 18.53
N SER A 444 -24.95 39.51 17.97
CA SER A 444 -24.40 39.50 16.61
C SER A 444 -25.44 39.15 15.53
N GLY A 445 -26.69 38.83 15.90
CA GLY A 445 -27.73 38.43 14.95
C GLY A 445 -27.49 37.05 14.29
N LEU A 446 -26.53 36.27 14.80
CA LEU A 446 -26.18 34.93 14.29
C LEU A 446 -27.07 33.80 14.84
N MET A 447 -28.16 34.12 15.55
CA MET A 447 -29.21 33.16 15.89
C MET A 447 -30.33 33.28 14.85
N VAL A 448 -30.51 32.21 14.08
CA VAL A 448 -31.80 31.86 13.46
C VAL A 448 -32.44 30.80 14.32
#